data_AF-A0A531KRY6-F1
#
_entry.id   AF-A0A531KRY6-F1
#
_cell.length_a   1.000
_cell.length_b   1.000
_cell.length_c   1.000
_cell.angle_alpha   90.00
_cell.angle_beta   90.00
_cell.angle_gamma   90.00
#
_symmetry.space_group_name_H-M   'P 1'
#
loop_
_entity.id
_entity.type
_entity.pdbx_description
1 polymer ?
#
loop_
_entity_poly.entity_id
_entity_poly.type
_entity_poly.pdbx_seq_one_letter_code
_entity_poly.pdbx_strand_id
1 'polypeptide(L)'
;LQFFDAAGEAVHKVHLRPASNLYAYQKLVAELESPNQESSVAMSEGSILEGGLESEAEASADVNDLRDRWSRLTDVHQFFGMLKTLKLDRRQAMRMVGQDYAWLLDNDAVSAMFHHAAEGEMPIMCFVGNRGCIQIHSGPITSIKPMGPWINVLDETFHLHLRADHIQEVWAVRKPTKDGHVTSLEAYGADGKMIIQFFGKRHEGESEREDWRFLAENLPRIPGPTAA
;
A
#
# COMPACT_ATOMS: atom_id res chain seq x y z
N LEU A 1 13.20 14.60 13.73
CA LEU A 1 11.87 15.26 13.66
C LEU A 1 10.80 14.18 13.70
N GLN A 2 9.75 14.38 14.49
CA GLN A 2 8.62 13.45 14.58
C GLN A 2 7.33 14.24 14.39
N PHE A 3 6.43 13.70 13.58
CA PHE A 3 5.17 14.33 13.21
C PHE A 3 4.02 13.45 13.67
N PHE A 4 3.01 14.06 14.27
CA PHE A 4 1.82 13.40 14.78
C PHE A 4 0.58 14.06 14.20
N ASP A 5 -0.50 13.32 14.05
CA ASP A 5 -1.79 13.89 13.66
C ASP A 5 -2.59 14.39 14.87
N ALA A 6 -3.78 14.90 14.61
CA ALA A 6 -4.64 15.50 15.62
C ALA A 6 -5.14 14.50 16.70
N ALA A 7 -5.08 13.19 16.43
CA ALA A 7 -5.39 12.14 17.39
C ALA A 7 -4.15 11.68 18.18
N GLY A 8 -2.96 12.26 17.92
CA GLY A 8 -1.71 11.91 18.57
C GLY A 8 -1.01 10.68 17.99
N GLU A 9 -1.48 10.15 16.84
CA GLU A 9 -0.79 9.03 16.20
C GLU A 9 0.41 9.50 15.36
N ALA A 10 1.45 8.67 15.32
CA ALA A 10 2.65 8.98 14.57
C ALA A 10 2.40 8.93 13.05
N VAL A 11 2.64 10.06 12.37
CA VAL A 11 2.47 10.20 10.93
C VAL A 11 3.79 9.92 10.20
N HIS A 12 4.87 10.56 10.62
CA HIS A 12 6.17 10.42 9.97
C HIS A 12 7.32 10.75 10.92
N LYS A 13 8.50 10.16 10.67
CA LYS A 13 9.71 10.41 11.46
C LYS A 13 10.92 10.51 10.56
N VAL A 14 11.71 11.56 10.76
CA VAL A 14 12.99 11.79 10.09
C VAL A 14 14.10 11.74 11.12
N HIS A 15 15.04 10.82 10.94
CA HIS A 15 16.20 10.61 11.81
C HIS A 15 17.47 11.03 11.08
N LEU A 16 18.38 11.70 11.80
CA LEU A 16 19.73 11.93 11.29
C LEU A 16 20.48 10.60 11.22
N ARG A 17 21.34 10.48 10.21
CA ARG A 17 22.31 9.41 10.03
C ARG A 17 23.73 10.00 10.10
N PRO A 18 24.79 9.18 10.20
CA PRO A 18 26.16 9.68 10.25
C PRO A 18 26.54 10.66 9.11
N ALA A 19 25.96 10.47 7.91
CA ALA A 19 26.19 11.34 6.75
C ALA A 19 25.31 12.61 6.71
N SER A 20 24.42 12.82 7.69
CA SER A 20 23.54 13.98 7.72
C SER A 20 24.28 15.26 8.10
N ASN A 21 23.82 16.41 7.59
CA ASN A 21 24.35 17.71 7.98
C ASN A 21 23.73 18.19 9.30
N LEU A 22 24.48 18.03 10.40
CA LEU A 22 24.03 18.41 11.74
C LEU A 22 23.77 19.93 11.88
N TYR A 23 24.61 20.76 11.28
CA TYR A 23 24.47 22.22 11.36
C TYR A 23 23.17 22.69 10.68
N ALA A 24 22.87 22.15 9.50
CA ALA A 24 21.62 22.46 8.81
C ALA A 24 20.38 22.02 9.63
N TYR A 25 20.46 20.86 10.28
CA TYR A 25 19.40 20.40 11.18
C TYR A 25 19.19 21.34 12.37
N GLN A 26 20.28 21.75 13.05
CA GLN A 26 20.19 22.68 14.19
C GLN A 26 19.59 24.03 13.77
N LYS A 27 19.99 24.55 12.61
CA LYS A 27 19.42 25.79 12.06
C LYS A 27 17.92 25.63 11.79
N LEU A 28 17.49 24.52 11.19
CA LEU A 28 16.09 24.22 10.93
C LEU A 28 15.26 24.17 12.22
N VAL A 29 15.79 23.53 13.27
CA VAL A 29 15.12 23.46 14.57
C VAL A 29 14.94 24.85 15.16
N ALA A 30 16.00 25.67 15.18
CA ALA A 30 15.93 27.03 15.72
C ALA A 30 14.97 27.95 14.95
N GLU A 31 14.80 27.73 13.64
CA GLU A 31 13.89 28.50 12.79
C GLU A 31 12.41 28.12 12.98
N LEU A 32 12.13 26.83 13.19
CA LEU A 32 10.76 26.30 13.30
C LEU A 32 10.29 26.12 14.74
N GLU A 33 11.12 26.45 15.73
CA GLU A 33 10.77 26.32 17.14
C GLU A 33 9.59 27.23 17.49
N SER A 34 8.55 26.63 18.07
CA SER A 34 7.39 27.36 18.59
C SER A 34 7.78 28.12 19.86
N PRO A 35 7.31 29.37 20.07
CA PRO A 35 7.48 30.04 21.36
C PRO A 35 6.71 29.34 22.49
N ASN A 36 5.68 28.56 22.18
CA ASN A 36 5.01 27.66 23.13
C ASN A 36 5.75 26.32 23.17
N GLN A 37 6.34 26.00 24.33
CA GLN A 37 7.08 24.77 24.63
C GLN A 37 6.41 23.92 25.72
N GLU A 38 5.08 24.00 25.84
CA GLU A 38 4.31 23.12 26.72
C GLU A 38 4.58 21.64 26.39
N SER A 39 4.68 20.81 27.43
CA SER A 39 4.92 19.37 27.30
C SER A 39 3.68 18.57 26.89
N SER A 40 2.50 19.21 26.86
CA SER A 40 1.23 18.60 26.49
C SER A 40 0.72 19.15 25.17
N VAL A 41 0.15 18.26 24.34
CA VAL A 41 -0.51 18.63 23.09
C VAL A 41 -1.99 18.30 23.21
N ALA A 42 -2.85 19.26 22.89
CA ALA A 42 -4.28 19.01 22.81
C ALA A 42 -4.57 18.07 21.63
N MET A 43 -5.24 16.95 21.92
CA MET A 43 -5.71 15.99 20.91
C MET A 43 -7.19 16.22 20.65
N SER A 44 -7.63 16.05 19.40
CA SER A 44 -9.05 16.06 19.06
C SER A 44 -9.55 14.63 18.89
N GLU A 45 -10.56 14.25 19.67
CA GLU A 45 -11.20 12.92 19.59
C GLU A 45 -12.00 12.72 18.29
N GLY A 46 -12.11 13.75 17.43
CA GLY A 46 -13.03 13.79 16.28
C GLY A 46 -12.48 13.33 14.92
N SER A 47 -11.25 12.84 14.83
CA SER A 47 -10.68 12.39 13.54
C SER A 47 -10.75 10.87 13.32
N ILE A 48 -11.39 10.11 14.22
CA ILE A 48 -11.66 8.67 14.04
C ILE A 48 -12.93 8.46 13.20
N LEU A 49 -13.18 9.33 12.22
CA LEU A 49 -14.06 8.96 11.11
C LEU A 49 -13.20 8.14 10.17
N GLU A 50 -13.14 6.85 10.46
CA GLU A 50 -12.42 5.87 9.67
C GLU A 50 -12.74 6.08 8.19
N GLY A 51 -11.70 6.18 7.36
CA GLY A 51 -11.83 6.28 5.90
C GLY A 51 -12.35 5.02 5.22
N GLY A 52 -13.17 4.23 5.91
CA GLY A 52 -14.12 3.32 5.30
C GLY A 52 -15.47 4.00 5.38
N LEU A 53 -16.11 4.25 4.24
CA LEU A 53 -17.56 4.43 4.24
C LEU A 53 -18.14 3.29 5.08
N GLU A 54 -18.96 3.63 6.07
CA GLU A 54 -19.56 2.68 7.01
C GLU A 54 -19.89 1.37 6.29
N SER A 55 -19.13 0.35 6.65
CA SER A 55 -19.34 -1.03 6.26
C SER A 55 -20.79 -1.39 6.57
N GLU A 56 -21.48 -1.98 5.58
CA GLU A 56 -22.87 -2.49 5.62
C GLU A 56 -24.00 -1.58 5.14
N ALA A 57 -23.74 -0.38 4.61
CA ALA A 57 -24.71 0.17 3.66
C ALA A 57 -24.71 -0.73 2.41
N GLU A 58 -25.79 -1.48 2.18
CA GLU A 58 -25.99 -2.30 0.97
C GLU A 58 -25.47 -1.53 -0.24
N ALA A 59 -24.50 -2.13 -0.95
CA ALA A 59 -23.88 -1.51 -2.11
C ALA A 59 -24.97 -1.06 -3.09
N SER A 60 -25.32 0.22 -3.09
CA SER A 60 -26.28 0.75 -4.06
C SER A 60 -25.64 0.87 -5.45
N ALA A 61 -24.32 0.69 -5.53
CA ALA A 61 -23.58 0.74 -6.77
C ALA A 61 -23.79 -0.56 -7.56
N ASP A 62 -24.32 -0.41 -8.77
CA ASP A 62 -24.43 -1.50 -9.74
C ASP A 62 -23.03 -2.00 -10.13
N VAL A 63 -22.82 -3.32 -10.08
CA VAL A 63 -21.59 -3.99 -10.54
C VAL A 63 -21.27 -3.59 -11.99
N ASN A 64 -22.28 -3.37 -12.83
CA ASN A 64 -22.07 -2.93 -14.21
C ASN A 64 -21.50 -1.50 -14.28
N ASP A 65 -21.98 -0.57 -13.45
CA ASP A 65 -21.44 0.80 -13.38
C ASP A 65 -20.00 0.80 -12.84
N LEU A 66 -19.72 -0.04 -11.82
CA LEU A 66 -18.36 -0.25 -11.33
C LEU A 66 -17.44 -0.76 -12.45
N ARG A 67 -17.83 -1.82 -13.16
CA ARG A 67 -17.03 -2.43 -14.23
C ARG A 67 -16.84 -1.46 -15.41
N ASP A 68 -17.88 -0.73 -15.82
CA ASP A 68 -17.78 0.27 -16.89
C ASP A 68 -16.76 1.36 -16.53
N ARG A 69 -16.87 1.96 -15.34
CA ARG A 69 -15.93 3.00 -14.90
C ARG A 69 -14.51 2.46 -14.72
N TRP A 70 -14.35 1.27 -14.15
CA TRP A 70 -13.04 0.65 -13.95
C TRP A 70 -12.36 0.38 -15.29
N SER A 71 -13.11 -0.09 -16.29
CA SER A 71 -12.58 -0.35 -17.64
C SER A 71 -12.10 0.91 -18.38
N ARG A 72 -12.64 2.08 -18.02
CA ARG A 72 -12.31 3.39 -18.61
C ARG A 72 -11.20 4.13 -17.87
N LEU A 73 -10.61 3.53 -16.84
CA LEU A 73 -9.45 4.11 -16.18
C LEU A 73 -8.33 4.29 -17.19
N THR A 74 -7.77 5.48 -17.21
CA THR A 74 -6.61 5.82 -18.04
C THR A 74 -5.39 6.13 -17.19
N ASP A 75 -5.60 6.30 -15.88
CA ASP A 75 -4.59 6.56 -14.88
C ASP A 75 -4.99 5.90 -13.55
N VAL A 76 -4.04 5.27 -12.87
CA VAL A 76 -4.25 4.65 -11.55
C VAL A 76 -4.73 5.63 -10.48
N HIS A 77 -4.39 6.91 -10.60
CA HIS A 77 -4.80 7.96 -9.66
C HIS A 77 -6.30 8.28 -9.77
N GLN A 78 -6.95 7.93 -10.89
CA GLN A 78 -8.40 8.06 -11.06
C GLN A 78 -9.17 7.03 -10.21
N PHE A 79 -8.52 5.94 -9.79
CA PHE A 79 -9.14 4.85 -9.06
C PHE A 79 -9.82 5.31 -7.77
N PHE A 80 -9.13 6.15 -6.97
CA PHE A 80 -9.69 6.68 -5.73
C PHE A 80 -10.93 7.58 -5.98
N GLY A 81 -10.87 8.43 -7.01
CA GLY A 81 -12.00 9.27 -7.41
C GLY A 81 -13.21 8.44 -7.82
N MET A 82 -13.00 7.38 -8.60
CA MET A 82 -14.04 6.43 -9.01
C MET A 82 -14.72 5.77 -7.81
N LEU A 83 -13.94 5.25 -6.85
CA LEU A 83 -14.48 4.62 -5.63
C LEU A 83 -15.34 5.60 -4.83
N LYS A 84 -14.87 6.85 -4.68
CA LYS A 84 -15.63 7.91 -4.00
C LYS A 84 -16.94 8.24 -4.71
N THR A 85 -16.95 8.30 -6.04
CA THR A 85 -18.19 8.51 -6.82
C THR A 85 -19.19 7.39 -6.63
N LEU A 86 -18.72 6.14 -6.61
CA LEU A 86 -19.55 4.96 -6.41
C LEU A 86 -19.93 4.71 -4.94
N LYS A 87 -19.35 5.48 -4.01
CA LYS A 87 -19.47 5.25 -2.57
C LYS A 87 -19.11 3.81 -2.18
N LEU A 88 -18.06 3.28 -2.80
CA LEU A 88 -17.55 1.94 -2.52
C LEU A 88 -16.23 2.03 -1.76
N ASP A 89 -16.08 1.17 -0.75
CA ASP A 89 -14.76 0.87 -0.23
C ASP A 89 -13.92 0.09 -1.28
N ARG A 90 -12.59 0.23 -1.19
CA ARG A 90 -11.65 -0.43 -2.10
C ARG A 90 -11.81 -1.94 -2.11
N ARG A 91 -11.94 -2.59 -0.94
CA ARG A 91 -12.09 -4.05 -0.86
C ARG A 91 -13.45 -4.50 -1.39
N GLN A 92 -14.49 -3.73 -1.09
CA GLN A 92 -15.83 -3.99 -1.61
C GLN A 92 -15.83 -3.96 -3.15
N ALA A 93 -15.23 -2.93 -3.74
CA ALA A 93 -15.10 -2.83 -5.19
C ALA A 93 -14.30 -3.99 -5.78
N MET A 94 -13.21 -4.42 -5.16
CA MET A 94 -12.43 -5.59 -5.62
C MET A 94 -13.22 -6.90 -5.57
N ARG A 95 -14.06 -7.12 -4.55
CA ARG A 95 -14.93 -8.31 -4.47
C ARG A 95 -16.02 -8.29 -5.55
N MET A 96 -16.50 -7.11 -5.93
CA MET A 96 -17.59 -6.93 -6.89
C MET A 96 -17.12 -6.93 -8.35
N VAL A 97 -15.93 -6.37 -8.63
CA VAL A 97 -15.53 -6.04 -9.99
C VAL A 97 -15.30 -7.27 -10.87
N GLY A 98 -14.93 -8.42 -10.31
CA GLY A 98 -14.70 -9.67 -11.05
C GLY A 98 -13.21 -10.04 -11.21
N GLN A 99 -12.95 -11.33 -11.44
CA GLN A 99 -11.60 -11.92 -11.39
C GLN A 99 -10.65 -11.49 -12.53
N ASP A 100 -11.19 -10.90 -13.59
CA ASP A 100 -10.39 -10.27 -14.65
C ASP A 100 -9.66 -9.01 -14.15
N TYR A 101 -10.25 -8.31 -13.16
CA TYR A 101 -9.69 -7.09 -12.56
C TYR A 101 -9.11 -7.30 -11.16
N ALA A 102 -9.70 -8.14 -10.33
CA ALA A 102 -9.20 -8.37 -8.97
C ALA A 102 -9.45 -9.81 -8.51
N TRP A 103 -8.43 -10.47 -7.98
CA TRP A 103 -8.54 -11.82 -7.45
C TRP A 103 -7.78 -11.98 -6.14
N LEU A 104 -8.32 -12.84 -5.27
CA LEU A 104 -7.67 -13.22 -4.02
C LEU A 104 -6.47 -14.12 -4.28
N LEU A 105 -5.41 -13.86 -3.53
CA LEU A 105 -4.21 -14.65 -3.47
C LEU A 105 -4.13 -15.34 -2.10
N ASP A 106 -3.35 -16.42 -2.04
CA ASP A 106 -3.02 -17.05 -0.77
C ASP A 106 -2.18 -16.10 0.10
N ASN A 107 -2.24 -16.24 1.42
CA ASN A 107 -1.45 -15.40 2.33
C ASN A 107 0.06 -15.58 2.14
N ASP A 108 0.50 -16.74 1.64
CA ASP A 108 1.90 -17.00 1.29
C ASP A 108 2.39 -16.19 0.07
N ALA A 109 1.47 -15.57 -0.70
CA ALA A 109 1.82 -14.81 -1.91
C ALA A 109 2.74 -13.62 -1.64
N VAL A 110 2.60 -12.96 -0.48
CA VAL A 110 3.49 -11.84 -0.11
C VAL A 110 4.91 -12.35 0.12
N SER A 111 5.06 -13.46 0.84
CA SER A 111 6.37 -14.09 1.07
C SER A 111 6.99 -14.57 -0.25
N ALA A 112 6.21 -15.24 -1.11
CA ALA A 112 6.66 -15.69 -2.42
C ALA A 112 7.12 -14.51 -3.31
N MET A 113 6.37 -13.41 -3.33
CA MET A 113 6.73 -12.20 -4.05
C MET A 113 8.08 -11.64 -3.58
N PHE A 114 8.30 -11.54 -2.26
CA PHE A 114 9.56 -11.06 -1.70
C PHE A 114 10.76 -11.93 -2.12
N HIS A 115 10.63 -13.26 -2.05
CA HIS A 115 11.71 -14.17 -2.43
C HIS A 115 12.03 -14.07 -3.93
N HIS A 116 11.01 -14.12 -4.80
CA HIS A 116 11.23 -14.01 -6.25
C HIS A 116 11.78 -12.65 -6.65
N ALA A 117 11.30 -11.55 -6.05
CA ALA A 117 11.83 -10.23 -6.32
C ALA A 117 13.30 -10.10 -5.89
N ALA A 118 13.68 -10.69 -4.75
CA ALA A 118 15.06 -10.67 -4.28
C ALA A 118 15.99 -11.56 -5.11
N GLU A 119 15.57 -12.78 -5.45
CA GLU A 119 16.34 -13.72 -6.30
C GLU A 119 16.63 -13.15 -7.69
N GLY A 120 15.65 -12.44 -8.27
CA GLY A 120 15.78 -11.82 -9.58
C GLY A 120 16.33 -10.39 -9.57
N GLU A 121 16.69 -9.85 -8.40
CA GLU A 121 17.01 -8.42 -8.19
C GLU A 121 15.96 -7.49 -8.85
N MET A 122 14.70 -7.93 -8.84
CA MET A 122 13.60 -7.28 -9.56
C MET A 122 13.29 -5.94 -8.91
N PRO A 123 13.36 -4.81 -9.65
CA PRO A 123 12.99 -3.52 -9.09
C PRO A 123 11.49 -3.45 -8.83
N ILE A 124 11.12 -3.28 -7.56
CA ILE A 124 9.73 -3.11 -7.13
C ILE A 124 9.49 -1.69 -6.63
N MET A 125 8.22 -1.34 -6.45
CA MET A 125 7.77 -0.24 -5.63
C MET A 125 6.98 -0.79 -4.44
N CYS A 126 7.33 -0.37 -3.24
CA CYS A 126 6.68 -0.77 -2.00
C CYS A 126 6.09 0.46 -1.33
N PHE A 127 4.76 0.50 -1.18
CA PHE A 127 4.03 1.61 -0.59
C PHE A 127 3.53 1.19 0.79
N VAL A 128 3.93 1.95 1.80
CA VAL A 128 3.42 1.82 3.17
C VAL A 128 2.92 3.18 3.61
N GLY A 129 1.75 3.24 4.24
CA GLY A 129 1.17 4.51 4.62
C GLY A 129 0.28 4.44 5.86
N ASN A 130 -0.04 5.63 6.33
CA ASN A 130 -1.07 5.91 7.32
C ASN A 130 -1.93 7.07 6.80
N ARG A 131 -2.80 7.62 7.65
CA ARG A 131 -3.74 8.68 7.27
C ARG A 131 -3.07 9.97 6.78
N GLY A 132 -1.84 10.25 7.21
CA GLY A 132 -1.16 11.51 6.92
C GLY A 132 0.07 11.39 6.02
N CYS A 133 0.54 10.18 5.73
CA CYS A 133 1.77 9.98 4.95
C CYS A 133 1.76 8.62 4.24
N ILE A 134 2.23 8.61 2.99
CA ILE A 134 2.60 7.40 2.26
C ILE A 134 4.09 7.50 1.94
N GLN A 135 4.85 6.48 2.32
CA GLN A 135 6.27 6.34 2.00
C GLN A 135 6.46 5.23 0.97
N ILE A 136 7.30 5.51 -0.03
CA ILE A 136 7.49 4.63 -1.18
C ILE A 136 8.97 4.29 -1.29
N HIS A 137 9.28 3.00 -1.27
CA HIS A 137 10.56 2.48 -1.78
C HIS A 137 10.42 2.16 -3.26
N SER A 138 11.45 2.46 -4.05
CA SER A 138 11.49 2.19 -5.50
C SER A 138 12.87 1.67 -5.89
N GLY A 139 12.99 0.36 -6.08
CA GLY A 139 14.27 -0.27 -6.37
C GLY A 139 14.25 -1.77 -6.13
N PRO A 140 15.36 -2.46 -6.38
CA PRO A 140 15.51 -3.86 -5.98
C PRO A 140 15.47 -3.98 -4.46
N ILE A 141 15.26 -5.21 -4.01
CA ILE A 141 15.43 -5.64 -2.63
C ILE A 141 16.32 -6.87 -2.60
N THR A 142 17.10 -7.09 -1.53
CA THR A 142 18.08 -8.19 -1.53
C THR A 142 18.06 -9.05 -0.27
N SER A 143 18.11 -8.45 0.91
CA SER A 143 18.27 -9.16 2.17
C SER A 143 16.92 -9.44 2.84
N ILE A 144 16.24 -10.50 2.38
CA ILE A 144 14.98 -10.97 2.99
C ILE A 144 15.28 -11.87 4.18
N LYS A 145 14.79 -11.51 5.38
CA LYS A 145 15.00 -12.29 6.60
C LYS A 145 13.69 -12.50 7.37
N PRO A 146 13.18 -13.74 7.46
CA PRO A 146 12.08 -14.05 8.37
C PRO A 146 12.57 -14.07 9.82
N MET A 147 11.80 -13.49 10.74
CA MET A 147 12.09 -13.47 12.18
C MET A 147 10.78 -13.61 12.97
N GLY A 148 10.42 -14.85 13.34
CA GLY A 148 9.13 -15.13 13.96
C GLY A 148 7.98 -14.73 13.02
N PRO A 149 7.01 -13.89 13.45
CA PRO A 149 5.90 -13.46 12.60
C PRO A 149 6.29 -12.38 11.56
N TRP A 150 7.56 -11.94 11.55
CA TRP A 150 8.01 -10.85 10.71
C TRP A 150 8.67 -11.34 9.42
N ILE A 151 8.33 -10.68 8.31
CA ILE A 151 9.15 -10.66 7.09
C ILE A 151 9.92 -9.34 7.08
N ASN A 152 11.24 -9.41 6.96
CA ASN A 152 12.10 -8.22 6.98
C ASN A 152 12.85 -8.06 5.67
N VAL A 153 12.95 -6.83 5.18
CA VAL A 153 13.97 -6.40 4.21
C VAL A 153 15.00 -5.60 4.98
N LEU A 154 16.28 -5.98 4.90
CA LEU A 154 17.38 -5.34 5.64
C LEU A 154 18.49 -4.91 4.68
N ASP A 155 18.14 -4.12 3.67
CA ASP A 155 19.10 -3.57 2.70
C ASP A 155 19.77 -2.31 3.25
N GLU A 156 20.92 -1.92 2.70
CA GLU A 156 21.72 -0.78 3.19
C GLU A 156 20.92 0.53 3.33
N THR A 157 20.03 0.80 2.38
CA THR A 157 19.27 2.06 2.32
C THR A 157 17.77 1.89 2.59
N PHE A 158 17.27 0.66 2.60
CA PHE A 158 15.86 0.35 2.77
C PHE A 158 15.64 -0.79 3.78
N HIS A 159 14.95 -0.46 4.86
CA HIS A 159 14.48 -1.44 5.84
C HIS A 159 12.95 -1.50 5.81
N LEU A 160 12.41 -2.72 5.75
CA LEU A 160 10.99 -3.00 5.88
C LEU A 160 10.79 -4.06 6.95
N HIS A 161 9.80 -3.86 7.81
CA HIS A 161 9.40 -4.82 8.83
C HIS A 161 7.89 -5.05 8.69
N LEU A 162 7.51 -6.23 8.20
CA LEU A 162 6.11 -6.58 7.94
C LEU A 162 5.65 -7.70 8.88
N ARG A 163 4.59 -7.43 9.66
CA ARG A 163 3.87 -8.46 10.44
C ARG A 163 3.00 -9.28 9.51
N ALA A 164 3.54 -10.39 9.00
CA ALA A 164 2.83 -11.24 8.06
C ALA A 164 1.60 -11.90 8.70
N ASP A 165 1.65 -12.16 10.01
CA ASP A 165 0.55 -12.70 10.81
C ASP A 165 -0.64 -11.73 10.97
N HIS A 166 -0.48 -10.45 10.65
CA HIS A 166 -1.58 -9.48 10.63
C HIS A 166 -2.27 -9.39 9.26
N ILE A 167 -1.74 -10.07 8.23
CA ILE A 167 -2.34 -10.08 6.89
C ILE A 167 -3.52 -11.05 6.88
N GLN A 168 -4.70 -10.51 6.58
CA GLN A 168 -5.96 -11.25 6.52
C GLN A 168 -6.38 -11.58 5.07
N GLU A 169 -6.12 -10.66 4.14
CA GLU A 169 -6.43 -10.84 2.72
C GLU A 169 -5.31 -10.28 1.86
N VAL A 170 -4.98 -11.00 0.78
CA VAL A 170 -4.04 -10.54 -0.24
C VAL A 170 -4.77 -10.53 -1.58
N TRP A 171 -4.67 -9.42 -2.30
CA TRP A 171 -5.33 -9.21 -3.58
C TRP A 171 -4.31 -8.88 -4.66
N ALA A 172 -4.43 -9.50 -5.82
CA ALA A 172 -3.86 -8.96 -7.04
C ALA A 172 -4.92 -8.14 -7.78
N VAL A 173 -4.55 -6.94 -8.24
CA VAL A 173 -5.48 -5.95 -8.78
C VAL A 173 -4.93 -5.33 -10.06
N ARG A 174 -5.63 -5.55 -11.17
CA ARG A 174 -5.37 -4.90 -12.46
C ARG A 174 -6.15 -3.59 -12.57
N LYS A 175 -5.42 -2.51 -12.84
CA LYS A 175 -5.99 -1.18 -13.09
C LYS A 175 -5.60 -0.76 -14.51
N PRO A 176 -6.58 -0.56 -15.41
CA PRO A 176 -6.30 -0.06 -16.76
C PRO A 176 -5.58 1.29 -16.74
N THR A 177 -4.72 1.49 -17.73
CA THR A 177 -4.01 2.74 -18.01
C THR A 177 -4.06 3.01 -19.52
N LYS A 178 -3.61 4.20 -19.95
CA LYS A 178 -3.46 4.50 -21.39
C LYS A 178 -2.55 3.50 -22.13
N ASP A 179 -1.59 2.92 -21.40
CA ASP A 179 -0.53 2.06 -21.93
C ASP A 179 -0.75 0.57 -21.62
N GLY A 180 -2.00 0.18 -21.30
CA GLY A 180 -2.39 -1.19 -20.97
C GLY A 180 -3.02 -1.30 -19.59
N HIS A 181 -2.38 -2.03 -18.68
CA HIS A 181 -2.77 -2.09 -17.29
C HIS A 181 -1.55 -2.22 -16.39
N VAL A 182 -1.74 -1.85 -15.14
CA VAL A 182 -0.79 -2.15 -14.07
C VAL A 182 -1.43 -3.11 -13.09
N THR A 183 -0.61 -3.96 -12.50
CA THR A 183 -0.97 -4.99 -11.55
C THR A 183 -0.34 -4.64 -10.21
N SER A 184 -1.16 -4.54 -9.18
CA SER A 184 -0.69 -4.37 -7.81
C SER A 184 -0.98 -5.59 -6.97
N LEU A 185 -0.08 -5.88 -6.03
CA LEU A 185 -0.33 -6.77 -4.91
C LEU A 185 -0.72 -5.92 -3.70
N GLU A 186 -1.90 -6.12 -3.13
CA GLU A 186 -2.44 -5.32 -2.02
C GLU A 186 -2.76 -6.24 -0.84
N ALA A 187 -2.14 -5.99 0.32
CA ALA A 187 -2.33 -6.79 1.54
C ALA A 187 -3.12 -6.00 2.60
N TYR A 188 -4.11 -6.64 3.21
CA TYR A 188 -5.08 -6.04 4.11
C TYR A 188 -5.10 -6.72 5.47
N GLY A 189 -5.34 -5.94 6.51
CA GLY A 189 -5.54 -6.43 7.88
C GLY A 189 -6.97 -6.88 8.16
N ALA A 190 -7.18 -7.45 9.35
CA ALA A 190 -8.50 -7.87 9.83
C ALA A 190 -9.48 -6.70 10.00
N ASP A 191 -8.97 -5.48 10.20
CA ASP A 191 -9.74 -4.23 10.23
C ASP A 191 -10.10 -3.71 8.82
N GLY A 192 -9.71 -4.43 7.77
CA GLY A 192 -9.94 -4.05 6.39
C GLY A 192 -9.04 -2.93 5.88
N LYS A 193 -8.08 -2.43 6.67
CA LYS A 193 -7.14 -1.40 6.25
C LYS A 193 -6.01 -2.02 5.45
N MET A 194 -5.53 -1.28 4.46
CA MET A 194 -4.36 -1.70 3.67
C MET A 194 -3.11 -1.59 4.53
N ILE A 195 -2.37 -2.69 4.67
CA ILE A 195 -1.09 -2.75 5.38
C ILE A 195 0.02 -2.28 4.44
N ILE A 196 0.03 -2.79 3.21
CA ILE A 196 1.09 -2.58 2.23
C ILE A 196 0.57 -2.88 0.82
N GLN A 197 1.09 -2.17 -0.18
CA GLN A 197 0.87 -2.53 -1.59
C GLN A 197 2.18 -2.47 -2.39
N PHE A 198 2.26 -3.32 -3.41
CA PHE A 198 3.44 -3.48 -4.26
C PHE A 198 3.11 -3.34 -5.74
N PHE A 199 4.09 -2.84 -6.50
CA PHE A 199 4.08 -2.75 -7.95
C PHE A 199 5.48 -3.09 -8.50
N GLY A 200 5.59 -3.39 -9.79
CA GLY A 200 6.86 -3.34 -10.49
C GLY A 200 7.29 -1.88 -10.66
N LYS A 201 8.60 -1.59 -10.53
CA LYS A 201 9.11 -0.24 -10.75
C LYS A 201 8.85 0.20 -12.19
N ARG A 202 8.25 1.37 -12.34
CA ARG A 202 8.01 2.04 -13.62
C ARG A 202 8.00 3.55 -13.43
N HIS A 203 8.19 4.30 -14.50
CA HIS A 203 7.88 5.71 -14.54
C HIS A 203 6.44 5.95 -15.04
N GLU A 204 5.91 7.15 -14.80
CA GLU A 204 4.62 7.55 -15.35
C GLU A 204 4.70 7.61 -16.88
N GLY A 205 3.70 7.05 -17.55
CA GLY A 205 3.69 6.87 -19.01
C GLY A 205 4.45 5.64 -19.53
N GLU A 206 5.08 4.85 -18.64
CA GLU A 206 5.65 3.56 -19.01
C GLU A 206 4.67 2.42 -18.70
N SER A 207 4.67 1.42 -19.58
CA SER A 207 3.97 0.16 -19.34
C SER A 207 4.58 -0.59 -18.15
N GLU A 208 3.76 -1.43 -17.53
CA GLU A 208 4.23 -2.33 -16.48
C GLU A 208 5.29 -3.29 -17.02
N ARG A 209 6.31 -3.55 -16.21
CA ARG A 209 7.35 -4.51 -16.53
C ARG A 209 6.78 -5.92 -16.69
N GLU A 210 7.18 -6.61 -17.74
CA GLU A 210 6.69 -7.97 -18.04
C GLU A 210 7.08 -8.99 -16.96
N ASP A 211 8.27 -8.84 -16.36
CA ASP A 211 8.77 -9.70 -15.29
C ASP A 211 7.90 -9.59 -14.01
N TRP A 212 7.55 -8.37 -13.62
CA TRP A 212 6.62 -8.12 -12.52
C TRP A 212 5.21 -8.63 -12.83
N ARG A 213 4.70 -8.37 -14.04
CA ARG A 213 3.38 -8.88 -14.44
C ARG A 213 3.33 -10.41 -14.36
N PHE A 214 4.35 -11.07 -14.91
CA PHE A 214 4.47 -12.51 -14.86
C PHE A 214 4.48 -13.02 -13.42
N LEU A 215 5.26 -12.41 -12.53
CA LEU A 215 5.30 -12.77 -11.11
C LEU A 215 3.90 -12.60 -10.48
N ALA A 216 3.31 -11.40 -10.55
CA ALA A 216 2.05 -11.08 -9.90
C ALA A 216 0.88 -11.97 -10.36
N GLU A 217 0.85 -12.38 -11.63
CA GLU A 217 -0.20 -13.24 -12.17
C GLU A 217 -0.07 -14.72 -11.79
N ASN A 218 1.15 -15.17 -11.45
CA ASN A 218 1.48 -16.54 -11.10
C ASN A 218 1.73 -16.75 -9.60
N LEU A 219 1.49 -15.73 -8.77
CA LEU A 219 1.53 -15.89 -7.32
C LEU A 219 0.49 -16.93 -6.84
N PRO A 220 0.76 -17.63 -5.72
CA PRO A 220 -0.14 -18.60 -5.13
C PRO A 220 -1.56 -18.04 -4.96
N ARG A 221 -2.55 -18.74 -5.51
CA ARG A 221 -3.97 -18.39 -5.38
C ARG A 221 -4.61 -19.23 -4.29
N ILE A 222 -5.63 -18.69 -3.64
CA ILE A 222 -6.49 -19.50 -2.78
C ILE A 222 -7.05 -20.64 -3.64
N PRO A 223 -6.92 -21.92 -3.23
CA PRO A 223 -7.53 -23.02 -3.95
C PRO A 223 -9.03 -22.75 -4.13
N GLY A 224 -9.47 -22.65 -5.38
CA GLY A 224 -10.90 -22.56 -5.66
C GLY A 224 -11.59 -23.83 -5.14
N PRO A 225 -12.88 -23.78 -4.78
CA PRO A 225 -13.62 -25.01 -4.55
C PRO A 225 -13.51 -25.85 -5.82
N THR A 226 -12.86 -27.00 -5.73
CA THR A 226 -12.82 -28.00 -6.78
C THR A 226 -14.27 -28.27 -7.17
N ALA A 227 -14.65 -27.93 -8.39
CA ALA A 227 -15.94 -28.33 -8.91
C ALA A 227 -15.97 -29.87 -8.88
N ALA A 228 -16.74 -30.42 -7.95
CA ALA A 228 -17.06 -31.84 -7.88
C ALA A 228 -18.14 -32.18 -8.90
#